data_AF-A0A7W1FNI7-F1
#
_entry.id   AF-A0A7W1FNI7-F1
#
_cell.length_a   1.000
_cell.length_b   1.000
_cell.length_c   1.000
_cell.angle_alpha   90.00
_cell.angle_beta   90.00
_cell.angle_gamma   90.00
#
_symmetry.space_group_name_H-M   'P 1'
#
loop_
_entity.id
_entity.type
_entity.pdbx_description
1 polymer ?
#
loop_
_entity_poly.entity_id
_entity_poly.type
_entity_poly.pdbx_seq_one_letter_code
_entity_poly.pdbx_strand_id
1 'polypeptide(L)' 'MAEAVIDRTKTTALLAEDRPLTTVELTQILRFLNRHCEDQDSKMRQLKSEIGRVARK' A
#
# COMPACT_ATOMS: atom_id res chain seq x y z
N MET A 1 -10.92 15.41 -14.88
CA MET A 1 -10.74 13.99 -15.21
C MET A 1 -10.60 13.25 -13.89
N ALA A 2 -11.53 12.38 -13.53
CA ALA A 2 -11.41 11.60 -12.30
C ALA A 2 -10.23 10.64 -12.46
N GLU A 3 -9.13 10.88 -11.74
CA GLU A 3 -7.97 10.00 -11.75
C GLU A 3 -8.40 8.67 -11.11
N ALA A 4 -8.42 7.60 -11.90
CA ALA A 4 -8.82 6.29 -11.43
C ALA A 4 -7.86 5.85 -10.32
N VAL A 5 -8.37 5.70 -9.09
CA VAL A 5 -7.58 5.21 -7.96
C VAL A 5 -7.06 3.81 -8.30
N ILE A 6 -5.74 3.62 -8.26
CA ILE A 6 -5.09 2.31 -8.34
C ILE A 6 -5.22 1.62 -6.98
N ASP A 7 -5.66 0.37 -7.02
CA ASP A 7 -5.75 -0.56 -5.90
C ASP A 7 -4.88 -1.80 -6.14
N ARG A 8 -4.95 -2.78 -5.24
CA ARG A 8 -4.17 -4.03 -5.34
C ARG A 8 -4.45 -4.79 -6.64
N THR A 9 -5.73 -4.88 -7.04
CA THR A 9 -6.14 -5.64 -8.23
C THR A 9 -5.59 -5.00 -9.49
N LYS A 10 -5.74 -3.68 -9.62
CA LYS A 10 -5.19 -2.93 -10.77
C LYS A 10 -3.67 -2.92 -10.80
N THR A 11 -3.02 -2.79 -9.64
CA THR A 11 -1.56 -2.89 -9.54
C THR A 11 -1.07 -4.24 -10.04
N THR A 12 -1.71 -5.33 -9.62
CA THR A 12 -1.33 -6.69 -10.03
C THR A 12 -1.56 -6.90 -11.52
N ALA A 13 -2.66 -6.39 -12.07
CA ALA A 13 -2.94 -6.46 -13.49
C ALA A 13 -1.87 -5.72 -14.31
N LEU A 14 -1.56 -4.46 -13.97
CA LEU A 14 -0.54 -3.66 -14.66
C LEU A 14 0.84 -4.32 -14.62
N LEU A 15 1.23 -4.89 -13.47
CA LEU A 15 2.52 -5.56 -13.30
C LEU A 15 2.60 -6.92 -14.04
N ALA A 16 1.46 -7.50 -14.42
CA ALA A 16 1.41 -8.78 -15.14
C ALA A 16 1.45 -8.60 -16.67
N GLU A 17 1.33 -7.36 -17.17
CA GLU A 17 1.40 -7.08 -18.59
C GLU A 17 2.86 -7.20 -19.10
N ASP A 18 3.07 -7.87 -20.24
CA ASP A 18 4.38 -8.00 -20.89
C ASP A 18 4.71 -6.75 -21.74
N ARG A 19 4.51 -5.57 -21.15
CA ARG A 19 4.86 -4.28 -21.74
C ARG A 19 5.52 -3.39 -20.68
N PRO A 20 6.36 -2.43 -21.10
CA PRO A 20 6.85 -1.43 -20.18
C PRO A 20 5.69 -0.60 -19.60
N LEU A 21 5.79 -0.31 -18.31
CA LEU A 21 4.90 0.62 -17.61
C LEU A 21 5.26 2.06 -17.98
N THR A 22 4.24 2.89 -18.15
CA THR A 22 4.41 4.32 -18.32
C THR A 22 4.80 4.98 -16.98
N THR A 23 5.41 6.17 -17.04
CA THR A 23 5.74 6.96 -15.85
C THR A 23 4.51 7.25 -14.97
N VAL A 24 3.34 7.44 -15.59
CA VAL A 24 2.08 7.69 -14.88
C VAL A 24 1.65 6.44 -14.10
N GLU A 25 1.66 5.27 -14.74
CA GLU A 25 1.34 3.99 -14.10
C GLU A 25 2.29 3.68 -12.95
N LEU A 26 3.60 3.85 -13.16
CA LEU A 26 4.62 3.70 -12.12
C LEU A 26 4.36 4.63 -10.94
N THR A 27 4.07 5.90 -11.20
CA THR A 27 3.77 6.88 -10.14
C THR A 27 2.54 6.48 -9.34
N GLN A 28 1.49 6.00 -9.99
CA GLN A 28 0.26 5.57 -9.33
C GLN A 28 0.47 4.30 -8.49
N ILE A 29 1.26 3.35 -8.99
CA ILE A 29 1.66 2.14 -8.24
C ILE A 29 2.50 2.54 -7.02
N LEU A 30 3.50 3.41 -7.17
CA LEU A 30 4.34 3.87 -6.06
C LEU A 30 3.51 4.59 -4.98
N ARG A 31 2.56 5.44 -5.38
CA ARG A 31 1.63 6.09 -4.43
C ARG A 31 0.74 5.07 -3.70
N PHE A 32 0.26 4.05 -4.40
CA PHE A 32 -0.52 2.97 -3.78
C PHE A 32 0.32 2.20 -2.76
N LEU A 33 1.54 1.79 -3.12
CA LEU A 33 2.46 1.07 -2.24
C LEU A 33 2.83 1.92 -1.02
N ASN A 34 3.13 3.20 -1.18
CA ASN A 34 3.46 4.09 -0.07
C ASN A 34 2.33 4.18 0.96
N ARG A 35 1.08 4.39 0.50
CA ARG A 35 -0.09 4.39 1.39
C ARG A 35 -0.26 3.06 2.12
N HIS A 36 0.03 1.94 1.46
CA HIS A 36 -0.05 0.64 2.09
C HIS A 36 1.02 0.45 3.18
N CYS A 37 2.25 0.91 2.94
CA CYS A 37 3.31 0.90 3.96
C CYS A 37 2.93 1.74 5.18
N GLU A 38 2.40 2.95 4.97
CA GLU A 38 1.97 3.84 6.06
C GLU A 38 0.85 3.20 6.93
N ASP A 39 -0.09 2.51 6.30
CA ASP A 39 -1.15 1.76 6.99
C ASP A 39 -0.60 0.58 7.79
N GLN A 40 0.34 -0.19 7.22
CA GLN A 40 1.01 -1.28 7.93
C GLN A 40 1.81 -0.77 9.14
N ASP A 41 2.54 0.33 8.99
CA ASP A 41 3.27 0.97 10.09
C ASP A 41 2.32 1.41 11.22
N SER A 42 1.16 1.95 10.86
CA SER A 42 0.13 2.32 11.84
C SER A 42 -0.38 1.11 12.61
N LYS A 43 -0.69 0.01 11.90
CA LYS A 43 -1.12 -1.26 12.50
C LYS A 43 -0.04 -1.87 13.39
N MET A 44 1.22 -1.83 12.98
CA MET A 44 2.34 -2.30 13.79
C MET A 44 2.50 -1.49 15.08
N ARG A 45 2.33 -0.17 15.03
CA ARG A 45 2.33 0.69 16.23
C ARG A 45 1.19 0.34 17.18
N GLN A 46 -0.01 0.10 16.64
CA GLN A 46 -1.16 -0.34 17.44
C GLN A 46 -0.89 -1.69 18.10
N LEU A 47 -0.43 -2.69 17.33
CA LEU A 47 -0.09 -4.01 17.85
C LEU A 47 0.96 -3.95 18.96
N LYS A 48 2.03 -3.15 18.77
CA LYS A 48 3.07 -2.93 19.78
C LYS A 48 2.48 -2.35 21.08
N SER A 49 1.55 -1.40 20.95
CA SER A 49 0.86 -0.80 22.10
C SER A 49 0.01 -1.84 22.85
N GLU A 50 -0.74 -2.67 22.12
CA GLU A 50 -1.56 -3.74 22.69
C GLU A 50 -0.73 -4.79 23.40
N ILE A 51 0.37 -5.24 22.80
CA ILE A 51 1.32 -6.18 23.42
C ILE A 51 1.85 -5.59 24.73
N GLY A 52 2.29 -4.32 24.72
CA GLY A 52 2.76 -3.65 25.93
C GLY A 52 1.69 -3.54 27.00
N ARG A 53 0.43 -3.34 26.63
CA ARG A 53 -0.71 -3.32 27.57
C ARG A 53 -0.98 -4.69 28.17
N VAL A 54 -0.94 -5.75 27.37
CA VAL A 54 -1.14 -7.14 27.83
C VAL A 54 -0.01 -7.58 28.75
N ALA A 55 1.25 -7.28 28.41
CA ALA A 55 2.40 -7.65 29.22
C ALA A 55 2.46 -6.97 30.61
N ARG A 56 1.70 -5.88 30.82
CA ARG A 56 1.57 -5.17 32.10
C ARG A 56 0.38 -5.64 32.94
N LYS A 57 -0.48 -6.49 32.40
CA LYS A 57 -1.59 -7.12 33.13
C LYS A 57 -1.17 -8.49 33.64
#